data_AF-A0A1M6ZK55-F1
#
_entry.id   AF-A0A1M6ZK55-F1
#
_cell.length_a   1.000
_cell.length_b   1.000
_cell.length_c   1.000
_cell.angle_alpha   90.00
_cell.angle_beta   90.00
_cell.angle_gamma   90.00
#
_symmetry.space_group_name_H-M   'P 1'
#
loop_
_entity.id
_entity.type
_entity.pdbx_description
1 polymer ?
#
loop_
_entity_poly.entity_id
_entity_poly.type
_entity_poly.pdbx_seq_one_letter_code
_entity_poly.pdbx_strand_id
1 'polypeptide(L)'
;MMDATYWGWNFGVVAIKDHISGDVVWSKFINRKERIDDYLEGIMILEKEGNRIVCIVGDGLKGLRESGLQPEYFAIFGHETSM
;
A
#
# COMPACT_ATOMS: atom_id res chain seq x y z
N MET A 1 3.03 -0.91 -6.18
CA MET A 1 3.71 -1.09 -4.87
C MET A 1 3.18 -0.06 -3.89
N MET A 2 3.12 -0.38 -2.59
CA MET A 2 2.67 0.53 -1.54
C MET A 2 3.69 0.55 -0.41
N ASP A 3 3.89 1.73 0.19
CA ASP A 3 4.84 1.94 1.29
C ASP A 3 4.41 3.14 2.16
N ALA A 4 4.90 3.20 3.38
CA ALA A 4 4.72 4.32 4.29
C ALA A 4 6.05 4.82 4.87
N THR A 5 6.32 6.11 4.72
CA THR A 5 7.49 6.77 5.29
C THR A 5 7.08 7.70 6.43
N TYR A 6 7.89 7.74 7.50
CA TYR A 6 7.61 8.51 8.72
C TYR A 6 8.67 9.56 9.00
N TRP A 7 8.24 10.71 9.53
CA TRP A 7 9.10 11.71 10.12
C TRP A 7 8.62 12.07 11.52
N GLY A 8 9.43 11.76 12.53
CA GLY A 8 9.06 11.95 13.93
C GLY A 8 7.87 11.07 14.35
N TRP A 9 7.16 11.48 15.41
CA TRP A 9 6.14 10.65 16.05
C TRP A 9 4.72 10.80 15.46
N ASN A 10 4.46 11.88 14.72
CA ASN A 10 3.09 12.28 14.34
C ASN A 10 2.95 12.64 12.85
N PHE A 11 3.90 12.27 12.00
CA PHE A 11 3.81 12.61 10.58
C PHE A 11 4.36 11.49 9.72
N GLY A 12 3.61 11.14 8.68
CA GLY A 12 4.04 10.20 7.67
C GLY A 12 3.31 10.43 6.35
N VAL A 13 3.73 9.68 5.35
CA VAL A 13 3.12 9.65 4.02
C VAL A 13 2.93 8.19 3.63
N VAL A 14 1.71 7.85 3.23
CA VAL A 14 1.44 6.64 2.47
C VAL A 14 1.56 6.97 0.99
N ALA A 15 2.28 6.15 0.23
CA ALA A 15 2.43 6.30 -1.20
C ALA A 15 2.13 4.99 -1.93
N ILE A 16 1.35 5.09 -3.00
CA ILE A 16 1.10 4.01 -3.96
C ILE A 16 1.83 4.36 -5.24
N LYS A 17 2.64 3.42 -5.72
CA LYS A 17 3.46 3.56 -6.92
C LYS A 17 3.02 2.59 -8.00
N ASP A 18 3.04 3.05 -9.25
CA ASP A 18 3.05 2.12 -10.37
C ASP A 18 4.37 1.34 -10.37
N HIS A 19 4.27 0.04 -10.59
CA HIS A 19 5.43 -0.86 -10.52
C HIS A 19 6.26 -0.88 -11.81
N ILE A 20 5.70 -0.42 -12.94
CA ILE A 20 6.39 -0.39 -14.23
C ILE A 20 7.16 0.93 -14.37
N SER A 21 6.49 2.07 -14.18
CA SER A 21 7.11 3.38 -14.32
C SER A 21 7.86 3.83 -13.05
N GLY A 22 7.44 3.33 -11.88
CA GLY A 22 7.96 3.77 -10.58
C GLY A 22 7.33 5.07 -10.08
N ASP A 23 6.40 5.66 -10.82
CA ASP A 23 5.74 6.91 -10.45
C ASP A 23 4.81 6.74 -9.25
N VAL A 24 4.73 7.77 -8.42
CA VAL A 24 3.71 7.85 -7.36
C VAL A 24 2.38 8.20 -8.00
N VAL A 25 1.46 7.24 -8.04
CA VAL A 25 0.11 7.41 -8.61
C VAL A 25 -0.89 7.91 -7.60
N TRP A 26 -0.63 7.69 -6.30
CA TRP A 26 -1.44 8.24 -5.22
C TRP A 26 -0.60 8.41 -3.95
N SER A 27 -0.89 9.45 -3.17
CA SER A 27 -0.28 9.63 -1.86
C SER A 27 -1.18 10.39 -0.91
N LYS A 28 -0.96 10.17 0.39
CA LYS A 28 -1.72 10.83 1.46
C LYS A 28 -0.83 11.07 2.68
N PHE A 29 -0.92 12.28 3.23
CA PHE A 29 -0.34 12.58 4.52
C PHE A 29 -1.15 11.92 5.64
N ILE A 30 -0.45 11.24 6.55
CA ILE A 30 -1.03 10.58 7.70
C ILE A 30 -0.48 11.19 8.99
N ASN A 31 -1.34 11.23 10.01
CA ASN A 31 -0.93 11.59 11.35
C ASN A 31 -0.69 10.29 12.13
N ARG A 32 0.54 10.10 12.63
CA ARG A 32 1.02 8.87 13.29
C ARG A 32 1.22 7.71 12.29
N LYS A 33 0.95 6.47 12.71
CA LYS A 33 1.10 5.26 11.89
C LYS A 33 -0.01 5.16 10.84
N GLU A 34 0.30 4.51 9.72
CA GLU A 34 -0.73 4.14 8.76
C GLU A 34 -1.78 3.23 9.37
N ARG A 35 -2.98 3.34 8.81
CA ARG A 35 -4.07 2.42 9.05
C ARG A 35 -4.38 1.71 7.75
N ILE A 36 -5.01 0.54 7.85
CA ILE A 36 -5.53 -0.20 6.68
C ILE A 36 -6.42 0.72 5.83
N ASP A 37 -7.27 1.52 6.48
CA ASP A 37 -8.16 2.48 5.83
C ASP A 37 -7.42 3.47 4.91
N ASP A 38 -6.18 3.85 5.24
CA ASP A 38 -5.40 4.78 4.41
C ASP A 38 -4.99 4.15 3.07
N TYR A 39 -4.68 2.85 3.07
CA TYR A 39 -4.37 2.12 1.84
C TYR A 39 -5.62 1.79 1.03
N LEU A 40 -6.71 1.39 1.70
CA LEU A 40 -8.00 1.12 1.04
C LEU A 40 -8.55 2.37 0.34
N GLU A 41 -8.41 3.54 0.96
CA GLU A 41 -8.78 4.82 0.35
C GLU A 41 -8.06 5.04 -0.99
N GLY A 42 -6.74 4.86 -1.02
CA GLY A 42 -5.95 5.00 -2.24
C GLY A 42 -6.33 3.98 -3.32
N ILE A 43 -6.57 2.73 -2.94
CA ILE A 43 -7.04 1.66 -3.85
C ILE A 43 -8.39 2.06 -4.47
N MET A 44 -9.37 2.44 -3.65
CA MET A 44 -10.71 2.82 -4.11
C MET A 44 -10.67 4.02 -5.06
N ILE A 45 -9.83 5.02 -4.79
CA ILE A 45 -9.66 6.18 -5.67
C ILE A 45 -9.09 5.74 -7.02
N LEU A 46 -8.03 4.93 -7.02
CA LEU A 46 -7.39 4.46 -8.25
C LEU A 46 -8.36 3.61 -9.09
N GLU A 47 -9.14 2.72 -8.49
CA GLU A 47 -10.17 1.93 -9.20
C GLU A 47 -11.26 2.83 -9.79
N LYS A 48 -11.71 3.84 -9.04
CA LYS A 48 -12.71 4.82 -9.51
C LYS A 48 -12.21 5.63 -10.71
N GLU A 49 -10.91 5.89 -10.77
CA GLU A 49 -10.25 6.56 -11.90
C GLU A 49 -10.05 5.64 -13.12
N GLY A 50 -10.42 4.36 -13.00
CA GLY A 50 -10.33 3.38 -14.09
C GLY A 50 -9.02 2.60 -14.12
N ASN A 51 -8.17 2.74 -13.10
CA ASN A 51 -6.95 1.94 -12.99
C ASN A 51 -7.31 0.50 -12.65
N ARG A 52 -6.73 -0.45 -13.38
CA ARG A 52 -6.85 -1.87 -13.06
C ARG A 52 -5.73 -2.29 -12.12
N ILE A 53 -6.06 -2.55 -10.86
CA ILE A 53 -5.12 -3.12 -9.89
C ILE A 53 -5.08 -4.64 -10.10
N VAL A 54 -3.91 -5.17 -10.46
CA VAL A 54 -3.72 -6.62 -10.67
C VAL A 54 -3.13 -7.27 -9.43
N CYS A 55 -2.17 -6.60 -8.80
CA CYS A 55 -1.60 -7.02 -7.53
C CYS A 55 -1.10 -5.83 -6.73
N ILE A 56 -0.94 -6.06 -5.43
CA ILE A 56 -0.47 -5.15 -4.42
C ILE A 56 0.74 -5.80 -3.77
N VAL A 57 1.83 -5.04 -3.72
CA VAL A 57 3.09 -5.40 -3.08
C VAL A 57 3.37 -4.35 -2.02
N GLY A 58 3.60 -4.78 -0.79
CA GLY A 58 3.95 -3.94 0.36
C GLY A 58 4.51 -4.78 1.50
N ASP A 59 5.21 -4.16 2.44
CA ASP A 59 6.03 -4.83 3.46
C ASP A 59 5.46 -4.80 4.89
N GLY A 60 4.42 -4.01 5.16
CA GLY A 60 4.11 -3.62 6.56
C GLY A 60 2.82 -4.14 7.19
N LEU A 61 1.76 -4.46 6.43
CA LEU A 61 0.43 -4.66 7.01
C LEU A 61 -0.06 -6.10 6.93
N LYS A 62 0.19 -6.88 8.00
CA LYS A 62 -0.53 -8.16 8.24
C LYS A 62 -2.04 -8.00 8.12
N GLY A 63 -2.58 -6.86 8.56
CA GLY A 63 -4.00 -6.55 8.52
C GLY A 63 -4.55 -6.21 7.12
N LEU A 64 -3.72 -5.90 6.12
CA LEU A 64 -4.21 -5.65 4.76
C LEU A 64 -4.75 -6.93 4.13
N ARG A 65 -4.14 -8.08 4.43
CA ARG A 65 -4.66 -9.40 4.06
C ARG A 65 -5.98 -9.72 4.79
N GLU A 66 -6.17 -9.20 5.99
CA GLU A 66 -7.37 -9.43 6.82
C GLU A 66 -8.50 -8.46 6.51
N SER A 67 -8.25 -7.39 5.73
CA SER A 67 -9.21 -6.32 5.44
C SER A 67 -10.30 -6.69 4.44
N GLY A 68 -10.35 -7.95 3.98
CA GLY A 68 -11.33 -8.42 3.00
C GLY A 68 -11.07 -7.98 1.57
N LEU A 69 -9.88 -7.43 1.27
CA LEU A 69 -9.41 -7.30 -0.11
C LEU A 69 -9.33 -8.70 -0.73
N GLN A 70 -9.74 -8.82 -1.99
CA GLN A 70 -9.82 -10.12 -2.63
C GLN A 70 -8.41 -10.77 -2.64
N PRO A 71 -8.27 -12.04 -2.22
CA PRO A 71 -6.97 -12.69 -2.03
C PRO A 71 -6.04 -12.63 -3.25
N GLU A 72 -6.62 -12.59 -4.45
CA GLU A 72 -5.91 -12.49 -5.73
C GLU A 72 -5.08 -11.23 -5.91
N TYR A 73 -5.36 -10.17 -5.14
CA TYR A 73 -4.59 -8.94 -5.22
C TYR A 73 -3.27 -8.99 -4.45
N PHE A 74 -2.97 -10.01 -3.65
CA PHE A 74 -1.80 -9.98 -2.78
C PHE A 74 -0.62 -10.78 -3.31
N ALA A 75 0.49 -10.08 -3.54
CA ALA A 75 1.82 -10.69 -3.67
C ALA A 75 2.67 -10.27 -2.46
N ILE A 76 2.85 -11.20 -1.51
CA ILE A 76 3.69 -10.97 -0.33
C ILE A 76 5.12 -11.38 -0.67
N PHE A 77 6.04 -10.42 -0.70
CA PHE A 77 7.47 -10.73 -0.67
C PHE A 77 7.93 -10.72 0.79
N GLY A 78 7.86 -11.89 1.43
CA GLY A 78 8.63 -12.15 2.63
C GLY A 78 10.08 -12.40 2.22
N HIS A 79 11.03 -11.76 2.88
CA HIS A 79 12.43 -12.15 2.83
C HIS A 79 12.56 -13.66 3.10
N GLU A 80 12.86 -14.45 2.08
CA GLU A 80 13.68 -15.64 2.30
C GLU A 80 15.11 -15.15 2.55
N THR A 81 15.40 -14.88 3.82
CA THR A 81 16.78 -14.95 4.31
C THR A 81 17.00 -16.35 4.89
N SER A 82 17.76 -17.14 4.12
CA SER A 82 18.65 -18.24 4.52
C SER A 82 18.04 -19.62 4.85
N MET A 83 18.19 -20.58 3.93
CA MET A 83 19.30 -21.57 3.88
C MET A 83 19.50 -22.08 2.46
#